data_AF-A0A8D0PLP2-F1
#
_entry.id   AF-A0A8D0PLP2-F1
#
_cell.length_a   1.000
_cell.length_b   1.000
_cell.length_c   1.000
_cell.angle_alpha   90.00
_cell.angle_beta   90.00
_cell.angle_gamma   90.00
#
_symmetry.space_group_name_H-M   'P 1'
#
loop_
_entity.id
_entity.type
_entity.pdbx_description
1 polymer ?
#
loop_
_entity_poly.entity_id
_entity_poly.type
_entity_poly.pdbx_seq_one_letter_code
_entity_poly.pdbx_strand_id
1 'polypeptide(L)'
;MLQLLRCVPRALGTAVAGLCVAAPSQPLPRLLQPASRLCARPFGLLSVRAGSVQPQGETRARGPGALGGAGGPGTAGDKAFVEFLNDEIKEEKKIQKHKSLPKMSGGWELEVNGTEAKLVRKVAGEKITVTFNINNSIPPPYGEEEQPSEGQKVEEQEPELTSTPNFVVEVTKDGSKKALVLDCHYPEDEIGQEDEAQSDIFSIKEVSFQSTDDSDWKDTNYTLNTDSLDWGLYDHLMDFLADRGVDNTFADELVELSTALEHQEYITFLEDLKGFVKSQ
;
A
#
# COMPACT_ATOMS: atom_id res chain seq x y z
N MET A 1 -63.32 -27.89 31.62
CA MET A 1 -63.81 -27.92 30.24
C MET A 1 -62.64 -28.25 29.33
N LEU A 2 -62.86 -29.24 28.45
CA LEU A 2 -62.14 -29.59 27.21
C LEU A 2 -60.61 -29.82 27.27
N GLN A 3 -60.10 -31.07 27.19
CA GLN A 3 -60.05 -32.05 26.06
C GLN A 3 -58.65 -31.99 25.40
N LEU A 4 -57.92 -33.03 24.97
CA LEU A 4 -58.07 -34.48 24.73
C LEU A 4 -56.63 -35.09 24.72
N LEU A 5 -56.35 -36.18 25.44
CA LEU A 5 -56.11 -37.56 24.95
C LEU A 5 -55.04 -37.69 23.82
N ARG A 6 -53.85 -38.32 24.04
CA ARG A 6 -53.55 -39.78 23.99
C ARG A 6 -54.11 -40.44 22.70
N CYS A 7 -53.43 -41.28 21.91
CA CYS A 7 -52.36 -42.25 22.18
C CYS A 7 -52.02 -43.06 20.88
N VAL A 8 -50.77 -43.56 20.75
CA VAL A 8 -50.27 -44.81 20.08
C VAL A 8 -50.48 -45.10 18.57
N PRO A 9 -49.90 -46.19 17.95
CA PRO A 9 -48.61 -46.93 18.14
C PRO A 9 -47.91 -47.31 16.79
N ARG A 10 -46.84 -48.16 16.89
CA ARG A 10 -46.44 -49.27 15.97
C ARG A 10 -45.43 -48.90 14.85
N ALA A 11 -44.53 -49.73 14.34
CA ALA A 11 -43.57 -50.76 14.80
C ALA A 11 -42.90 -51.34 13.51
N LEU A 12 -41.63 -51.79 13.61
CA LEU A 12 -40.93 -52.79 12.75
C LEU A 12 -40.61 -52.48 11.26
N GLY A 13 -39.36 -52.75 10.86
CA GLY A 13 -39.05 -53.20 9.48
C GLY A 13 -37.66 -52.85 8.87
N THR A 14 -36.65 -53.68 9.16
CA THR A 14 -35.58 -54.23 8.28
C THR A 14 -35.01 -53.52 7.02
N ALA A 15 -33.69 -53.27 7.06
CA ALA A 15 -32.57 -53.64 6.15
C ALA A 15 -32.70 -53.60 4.61
N VAL A 16 -31.73 -52.94 3.92
CA VAL A 16 -30.98 -53.43 2.72
C VAL A 16 -29.61 -52.73 2.63
N ALA A 17 -28.58 -53.49 2.22
CA ALA A 17 -27.19 -53.07 2.04
C ALA A 17 -26.85 -52.60 0.61
N GLY A 18 -25.84 -51.72 0.50
CA GLY A 18 -24.79 -51.76 -0.52
C GLY A 18 -25.07 -51.14 -1.89
N LEU A 19 -24.23 -50.17 -2.29
CA LEU A 19 -23.48 -50.20 -3.55
C LEU A 19 -22.51 -49.00 -3.62
N CYS A 20 -21.22 -49.31 -3.68
CA CYS A 20 -20.17 -48.40 -4.11
C CYS A 20 -20.29 -48.13 -5.61
N VAL A 21 -20.16 -46.87 -6.03
CA VAL A 21 -19.66 -46.51 -7.37
C VAL A 21 -18.63 -45.41 -7.19
N ALA A 22 -17.37 -45.77 -7.45
CA ALA A 22 -16.28 -44.84 -7.63
C ALA A 22 -16.38 -44.20 -9.02
N ALA A 23 -16.20 -42.88 -9.10
CA ALA A 23 -15.94 -42.17 -10.35
C ALA A 23 -14.51 -41.59 -10.30
N PRO A 24 -13.71 -41.70 -11.37
CA PRO A 24 -12.32 -41.24 -11.39
C PRO A 24 -12.28 -39.74 -11.64
N SER A 25 -11.74 -38.96 -10.69
CA SER A 25 -11.33 -37.59 -10.97
C SER A 25 -9.98 -37.59 -11.70
N GLN A 26 -9.97 -37.01 -12.90
CA GLN A 26 -8.77 -36.81 -13.70
C GLN A 26 -7.80 -35.83 -13.01
N PRO A 27 -6.47 -35.97 -13.21
CA PRO A 27 -5.49 -35.06 -12.65
C PRO A 27 -5.47 -33.75 -13.44
N LEU A 28 -5.86 -32.64 -12.82
CA LEU A 28 -5.57 -31.30 -13.33
C LEU A 28 -4.09 -30.98 -13.08
N PRO A 29 -3.36 -30.47 -14.09
CA PRO A 29 -1.92 -30.32 -14.01
C PRO A 29 -1.50 -29.16 -13.09
N ARG A 30 -0.51 -29.48 -12.25
CA ARG A 30 0.36 -28.55 -11.55
C ARG A 30 1.00 -27.58 -12.55
N LEU A 31 0.71 -26.29 -12.43
CA LEU A 31 1.55 -25.20 -12.94
C LEU A 31 1.47 -24.04 -11.94
N LEU A 32 2.15 -24.23 -10.81
CA LEU A 32 2.61 -23.14 -9.97
C LEU A 32 3.91 -22.62 -10.59
N GLN A 33 3.83 -21.46 -11.23
CA GLN A 33 4.96 -20.56 -11.32
C GLN A 33 4.52 -19.22 -10.72
N PRO A 34 5.30 -18.62 -9.82
CA PRO A 34 5.06 -17.26 -9.38
C PRO A 34 5.24 -16.33 -10.59
N ALA A 35 4.24 -15.50 -10.84
CA ALA A 35 4.34 -14.46 -11.85
C ALA A 35 5.43 -13.47 -11.42
N SER A 36 6.56 -13.48 -12.11
CA SER A 36 7.50 -12.36 -12.15
C SER A 36 6.74 -11.17 -12.73
N ARG A 37 6.24 -10.26 -11.88
CA ARG A 37 5.62 -9.03 -12.33
C ARG A 37 6.70 -8.14 -12.93
N LEU A 38 6.71 -8.08 -14.26
CA LEU A 38 7.48 -7.13 -15.04
C LEU A 38 7.08 -5.71 -14.63
N CYS A 39 8.09 -4.94 -14.25
CA CYS A 39 7.98 -3.51 -13.99
C CYS A 39 7.45 -2.79 -15.24
N ALA A 40 6.40 -2.00 -15.05
CA ALA A 40 6.03 -0.92 -15.96
C ALA A 40 5.48 0.23 -15.10
N ARG A 41 6.34 1.18 -14.77
CA ARG A 41 5.92 2.50 -14.29
C ARG A 41 5.51 3.32 -15.52
N PRO A 42 4.38 4.04 -15.54
CA PRO A 42 4.26 5.17 -16.43
C PRO A 42 5.16 6.27 -15.83
N PHE A 43 6.26 6.55 -16.52
CA PHE A 43 6.99 7.80 -16.30
C PHE A 43 6.03 8.96 -16.52
N GLY A 44 6.05 9.95 -15.62
CA GLY A 44 5.25 11.16 -15.74
C GLY A 44 5.36 11.79 -17.12
N LEU A 45 4.23 12.28 -17.63
CA LEU A 45 4.16 13.04 -18.87
C LEU A 45 4.89 14.38 -18.70
N LEU A 46 6.18 14.40 -19.01
CA LEU A 46 6.93 15.64 -19.21
C LEU A 46 6.74 16.12 -20.65
N SER A 47 6.02 17.24 -20.80
CA SER A 47 5.81 17.95 -22.05
C SER A 47 7.14 18.56 -22.54
N VAL A 48 7.78 17.94 -23.53
CA VAL A 48 9.04 18.43 -24.11
C VAL A 48 8.73 19.49 -25.19
N ARG A 49 9.01 20.76 -24.89
CA ARG A 49 9.24 21.77 -25.94
C ARG A 49 10.64 21.58 -26.52
N ALA A 50 10.73 20.89 -27.65
CA ALA A 50 11.97 20.79 -28.42
C ALA A 50 12.27 22.11 -29.15
N GLY A 51 13.18 22.92 -28.60
CA GLY A 51 13.86 23.99 -29.34
C GLY A 51 14.99 23.42 -30.19
N SER A 52 14.87 23.54 -31.51
CA SER A 52 15.86 23.07 -32.47
C SER A 52 17.12 23.95 -32.47
N VAL A 53 18.26 23.39 -32.06
CA VAL A 53 19.58 23.94 -32.36
C VAL A 53 20.39 22.91 -33.14
N GLN A 54 20.67 23.24 -34.39
CA GLN A 54 21.40 22.46 -35.36
C GLN A 54 22.92 22.63 -35.16
N PRO A 55 23.75 21.56 -35.23
CA PRO A 55 25.19 21.72 -35.41
C PRO A 55 25.62 21.33 -36.83
N GLN A 56 26.24 22.26 -37.54
CA GLN A 56 27.15 21.99 -38.66
C GLN A 56 28.58 21.84 -38.12
N GLY A 57 29.38 20.90 -38.65
CA GLY A 57 30.82 20.88 -38.38
C GLY A 57 31.54 19.57 -38.71
N GLU A 58 31.97 19.48 -39.96
CA GLU A 58 33.06 18.70 -40.59
C GLU A 58 33.87 17.64 -39.81
N THR A 59 34.02 16.49 -40.46
CA THR A 59 34.93 15.39 -40.16
C THR A 59 36.35 15.66 -40.65
N ARG A 60 37.37 15.48 -39.79
CA ARG A 60 38.73 15.11 -40.24
C ARG A 60 39.48 14.28 -39.21
N ALA A 61 40.01 13.15 -39.66
CA ALA A 61 40.68 12.15 -38.85
C ALA A 61 42.22 12.31 -38.77
N ARG A 62 42.75 11.82 -37.63
CA ARG A 62 43.97 11.02 -37.43
C ARG A 62 45.22 11.69 -36.81
N GLY A 63 45.63 11.12 -35.67
CA GLY A 63 47.01 11.06 -35.17
C GLY A 63 47.06 10.34 -33.80
N PRO A 64 47.82 9.23 -33.62
CA PRO A 64 47.93 8.54 -32.34
C PRO A 64 49.12 9.05 -31.54
N GLY A 65 48.90 9.46 -30.29
CA GLY A 65 49.93 9.93 -29.36
C GLY A 65 49.55 9.51 -27.94
N ALA A 66 50.48 8.85 -27.27
CA ALA A 66 50.31 8.19 -25.99
C ALA A 66 50.31 9.16 -24.79
N LEU A 67 49.83 8.62 -23.65
CA LEU A 67 50.05 9.03 -22.26
C LEU A 67 49.24 10.25 -21.75
N GLY A 68 48.20 9.92 -20.98
CA GLY A 68 47.52 10.83 -20.08
C GLY A 68 46.47 10.05 -19.31
N GLY A 69 46.80 9.63 -18.08
CA GLY A 69 45.79 9.14 -17.15
C GLY A 69 44.79 10.25 -16.90
N ALA A 70 43.56 10.05 -17.38
CA ALA A 70 42.43 10.89 -17.05
C ALA A 70 41.30 9.90 -16.75
N GLY A 71 40.97 9.75 -15.46
CA GLY A 71 39.66 9.26 -15.07
C GLY A 71 38.64 10.19 -15.75
N GLY A 72 38.04 9.69 -16.83
CA GLY A 72 37.22 10.50 -17.71
C GLY A 72 35.98 10.94 -16.95
N PRO A 73 35.72 12.25 -16.78
CA PRO A 73 34.68 12.77 -15.91
C PRO A 73 33.30 12.59 -16.56
N GLY A 74 32.68 11.43 -16.37
CA GLY A 74 31.27 11.14 -16.61
C GLY A 74 30.91 11.15 -18.09
N THR A 75 29.95 10.31 -18.48
CA THR A 75 29.41 10.40 -19.84
C THR A 75 28.70 11.74 -20.05
N ALA A 76 28.53 12.17 -21.30
CA ALA A 76 27.70 13.35 -21.58
C ALA A 76 26.25 13.17 -21.08
N GLY A 77 25.78 11.92 -21.03
CA GLY A 77 24.48 11.56 -20.44
C GLY A 77 24.45 11.83 -18.95
N ASP A 78 25.50 11.47 -18.20
CA ASP A 78 25.57 11.67 -16.75
C ASP A 78 25.49 13.17 -16.39
N LYS A 79 26.11 14.03 -17.20
CA LYS A 79 26.06 15.49 -17.00
C LYS A 79 24.66 16.05 -17.21
N ALA A 80 24.02 15.70 -18.33
CA ALA A 80 22.65 16.11 -18.62
C ALA A 80 21.67 15.57 -17.55
N PHE A 81 21.89 14.35 -17.07
CA PHE A 81 21.06 13.75 -16.04
C PHE A 81 21.22 14.45 -14.69
N VAL A 82 22.44 14.80 -14.29
CA VAL A 82 22.68 15.58 -13.06
C VAL A 82 22.08 16.98 -13.14
N GLU A 83 22.15 17.65 -14.29
CA GLU A 83 21.50 18.96 -14.50
C GLU A 83 19.99 18.84 -14.32
N PHE A 84 19.36 17.86 -14.97
CA PHE A 84 17.94 17.55 -14.79
C PHE A 84 17.57 17.29 -13.32
N LEU A 85 18.27 16.39 -12.65
CA LEU A 85 18.00 16.06 -11.24
C LEU A 85 18.18 17.27 -10.32
N ASN A 86 19.09 18.19 -10.61
CA ASN A 86 19.23 19.40 -9.80
C ASN A 86 18.03 20.33 -9.92
N ASP A 87 17.42 20.42 -11.10
CA ASP A 87 16.24 21.26 -11.29
C ASP A 87 15.00 20.57 -10.71
N GLU A 88 14.87 19.26 -10.89
CA GLU A 88 13.80 18.46 -10.28
C GLU A 88 13.79 18.58 -8.75
N ILE A 89 14.94 18.34 -8.09
CA ILE A 89 15.05 18.45 -6.62
C ILE A 89 14.68 19.86 -6.12
N LYS A 90 14.97 20.92 -6.91
CA LYS A 90 14.62 22.29 -6.50
C LYS A 90 13.13 22.54 -6.59
N GLU A 91 12.48 22.09 -7.66
CA GLU A 91 11.03 22.26 -7.81
C GLU A 91 10.29 21.40 -6.78
N GLU A 92 10.71 20.15 -6.55
CA GLU A 92 10.12 19.28 -5.53
C GLU A 92 10.19 19.88 -4.12
N LYS A 93 11.36 20.42 -3.74
CA LYS A 93 11.53 21.12 -2.45
C LYS A 93 10.71 22.41 -2.34
N LYS A 94 10.34 23.01 -3.46
CA LYS A 94 9.54 24.24 -3.51
C LYS A 94 8.05 23.93 -3.37
N ILE A 95 7.59 22.80 -3.90
CA ILE A 95 6.20 22.33 -3.78
C ILE A 95 5.96 21.47 -2.54
N GLN A 96 7.02 21.05 -1.83
CA GLN A 96 6.93 20.31 -0.57
C GLN A 96 6.05 21.02 0.46
N LYS A 97 4.82 20.51 0.62
CA LYS A 97 3.79 21.08 1.50
C LYS A 97 4.21 21.01 2.97
N HIS A 98 4.78 19.89 3.37
CA HIS A 98 5.15 19.61 4.76
C HIS A 98 6.66 19.71 4.95
N LYS A 99 7.11 20.82 5.56
CA LYS A 99 8.51 20.95 6.02
C LYS A 99 8.80 20.14 7.29
N SER A 100 7.74 19.79 8.00
CA SER A 100 7.76 18.93 9.17
C SER A 100 6.60 17.96 9.05
N LEU A 101 6.82 16.70 9.44
CA LEU A 101 5.81 15.66 9.36
C LEU A 101 4.52 16.05 10.11
N PRO A 102 3.34 15.80 9.53
CA PRO A 102 2.06 15.90 10.23
C PRO A 102 2.08 15.10 11.53
N LYS A 103 1.36 15.57 12.55
CA LYS A 103 1.26 14.90 13.83
C LYS A 103 -0.05 14.13 13.89
N MET A 104 0.02 12.87 14.28
CA MET A 104 -1.15 12.07 14.63
C MET A 104 -1.75 12.53 15.95
N SER A 105 -3.07 12.72 16.00
CA SER A 105 -3.82 12.98 17.22
C SER A 105 -3.97 11.70 18.06
N GLY A 106 -4.29 11.82 19.35
CA GLY A 106 -4.43 10.64 20.23
C GLY A 106 -3.14 10.13 20.89
N GLY A 107 -2.00 10.80 20.66
CA GLY A 107 -0.75 10.56 21.40
C GLY A 107 0.06 9.38 20.88
N TRP A 108 0.11 9.22 19.55
CA TRP A 108 0.97 8.23 18.89
C TRP A 108 2.42 8.71 18.84
N GLU A 109 3.35 7.79 19.09
CA GLU A 109 4.78 7.96 18.86
C GLU A 109 5.13 7.40 17.48
N LEU A 110 5.73 8.23 16.62
CA LEU A 110 6.15 7.84 15.27
C LEU A 110 7.62 7.40 15.27
N GLU A 111 7.87 6.19 14.81
CA GLU A 111 9.18 5.62 14.50
C GLU A 111 9.26 5.37 12.99
N VAL A 112 10.31 5.86 12.32
CA VAL A 112 10.50 5.68 10.87
C VAL A 112 11.81 4.97 10.61
N ASN A 113 11.79 3.91 9.80
CA ASN A 113 12.94 3.15 9.37
C ASN A 113 12.90 2.95 7.85
N GLY A 114 13.60 3.83 7.13
CA GLY A 114 13.51 3.91 5.67
C GLY A 114 12.06 4.19 5.26
N THR A 115 11.47 3.27 4.50
CA THR A 115 10.08 3.40 4.02
C THR A 115 9.04 2.78 4.96
N GLU A 116 9.46 2.10 6.03
CA GLU A 116 8.55 1.54 7.02
C GLU A 116 8.35 2.55 8.15
N ALA A 117 7.09 2.86 8.44
CA ALA A 117 6.70 3.72 9.53
C ALA A 117 5.85 2.95 10.55
N LYS A 118 6.12 3.20 11.82
CA LYS A 118 5.47 2.56 12.95
C LYS A 118 4.93 3.62 13.91
N LEU A 119 3.62 3.58 14.14
CA LEU A 119 2.92 4.40 15.13
C LEU A 119 2.63 3.55 16.36
N VAL A 120 3.13 3.98 17.52
CA VAL A 120 2.96 3.25 18.79
C VAL A 120 2.13 4.06 19.77
N ARG A 121 1.13 3.42 20.36
CA ARG A 121 0.30 3.99 21.44
C ARG A 121 0.13 2.97 22.56
N LYS A 122 0.18 3.43 23.80
CA LYS A 122 -0.04 2.60 25.00
C LYS A 122 -1.28 3.09 25.73
N VAL A 123 -2.25 2.19 25.95
CA VAL A 123 -3.52 2.51 26.60
C VAL A 123 -3.86 1.42 27.60
N ALA A 124 -4.04 1.78 28.87
CA ALA A 124 -4.62 0.92 29.92
C ALA A 124 -4.13 -0.55 29.95
N GLY A 125 -2.82 -0.78 29.81
CA GLY A 125 -2.22 -2.13 29.81
C GLY A 125 -2.29 -2.86 28.47
N GLU A 126 -2.53 -2.13 27.39
CA GLU A 126 -2.41 -2.59 26.02
C GLU A 126 -1.41 -1.71 25.25
N LYS A 127 -0.67 -2.33 24.33
CA LYS A 127 0.19 -1.67 23.36
C LYS A 127 -0.43 -1.87 21.98
N ILE A 128 -0.73 -0.76 21.31
CA ILE A 128 -1.23 -0.71 19.94
C ILE A 128 -0.08 -0.23 19.06
N THR A 129 0.20 -0.98 18.00
CA THR A 129 1.24 -0.67 17.03
C THR A 129 0.60 -0.69 15.65
N VAL A 130 0.66 0.42 14.94
CA VAL A 130 0.24 0.48 13.53
C VAL A 130 1.48 0.57 12.67
N THR A 131 1.62 -0.32 11.69
CA THR A 131 2.78 -0.35 10.80
C THR A 131 2.32 -0.21 9.36
N PHE A 132 2.96 0.65 8.59
CA PHE A 132 2.66 0.86 7.17
C PHE A 132 3.95 1.11 6.38
N ASN A 133 3.88 0.95 5.06
CA ASN A 133 4.99 1.19 4.16
C ASN A 133 4.60 2.15 3.05
N ILE A 134 5.43 3.15 2.78
CA ILE A 134 5.19 4.16 1.74
C ILE A 134 5.55 3.67 0.32
N ASN A 135 6.13 2.47 0.17
CA ASN A 135 6.37 1.90 -1.15
C ASN A 135 5.05 1.47 -1.79
N ASN A 136 4.84 1.83 -3.05
CA ASN A 136 3.68 1.46 -3.85
C ASN A 136 2.34 1.83 -3.18
N SER A 137 2.33 2.93 -2.42
CA SER A 137 1.16 3.39 -1.66
C SER A 137 0.30 4.41 -2.41
N ILE A 138 0.76 4.90 -3.57
CA ILE A 138 0.01 5.82 -4.42
C ILE A 138 -0.85 4.99 -5.38
N PRO A 139 -2.19 5.06 -5.30
CA PRO A 139 -3.07 4.37 -6.23
C PRO A 139 -2.86 4.89 -7.66
N PRO A 140 -3.06 4.04 -8.69
CA PRO A 140 -3.08 4.53 -10.06
C PRO A 140 -4.19 5.58 -10.22
N PRO A 141 -3.98 6.62 -11.06
CA PRO A 141 -5.04 7.60 -11.32
C PRO A 141 -6.27 6.87 -11.86
N TYR A 142 -7.42 7.14 -11.24
CA TYR A 142 -8.71 6.57 -11.60
C TYR A 142 -9.01 6.85 -13.09
N GLY A 143 -9.10 5.80 -13.91
CA GLY A 143 -9.92 5.77 -15.13
C GLY A 143 -9.84 6.94 -16.12
N GLU A 144 -8.66 7.34 -16.60
CA GLU A 144 -8.54 8.15 -17.84
C GLU A 144 -8.86 7.32 -19.12
N GLU A 145 -9.93 6.52 -19.11
CA GLU A 145 -10.51 5.93 -20.33
C GLU A 145 -11.78 6.67 -20.81
N GLU A 146 -12.15 7.80 -20.18
CA GLU A 146 -13.16 8.70 -20.73
C GLU A 146 -12.50 9.93 -21.38
N GLN A 147 -12.76 10.08 -22.68
CA GLN A 147 -12.26 11.16 -23.52
C GLN A 147 -12.45 12.54 -22.87
N PRO A 148 -11.48 13.46 -22.95
CA PRO A 148 -11.66 14.80 -22.42
C PRO A 148 -12.76 15.51 -23.22
N SER A 149 -13.89 15.77 -22.58
CA SER A 149 -14.86 16.74 -23.08
C SER A 149 -14.20 18.12 -23.08
N GLU A 150 -14.15 18.74 -24.26
CA GLU A 150 -13.50 20.02 -24.46
C GLU A 150 -14.14 21.11 -23.59
N GLY A 151 -13.30 21.83 -22.83
CA GLY A 151 -13.60 23.21 -22.47
C GLY A 151 -13.91 23.47 -21.00
N GLN A 152 -13.01 23.11 -20.10
CA GLN A 152 -12.85 23.90 -18.88
C GLN A 152 -11.36 24.07 -18.60
N LYS A 153 -10.93 25.34 -18.58
CA LYS A 153 -9.57 25.75 -18.24
C LYS A 153 -9.42 25.54 -16.73
N VAL A 154 -9.24 24.29 -16.32
CA VAL A 154 -8.75 23.93 -14.99
C VAL A 154 -7.33 24.48 -14.94
N GLU A 155 -7.07 25.40 -14.01
CA GLU A 155 -5.70 25.76 -13.68
C GLU A 155 -4.94 24.45 -13.50
N GLU A 156 -3.78 24.28 -14.16
CA GLU A 156 -2.90 23.13 -14.03
C GLU A 156 -2.45 23.01 -12.55
N GLN A 157 -3.34 22.55 -11.68
CA GLN A 157 -3.02 22.02 -10.37
C GLN A 157 -2.49 20.63 -10.68
N GLU A 158 -1.18 20.45 -10.52
CA GLU A 158 -0.58 19.14 -10.54
C GLU A 158 -1.41 18.22 -9.63
N PRO A 159 -1.75 17.01 -10.10
CA PRO A 159 -2.56 16.09 -9.30
C PRO A 159 -1.87 15.90 -7.97
N GLU A 160 -2.59 16.23 -6.90
CA GLU A 160 -2.09 16.00 -5.55
C GLU A 160 -1.94 14.49 -5.38
N LEU A 161 -0.69 14.04 -5.38
CA LEU A 161 -0.37 12.63 -5.20
C LEU A 161 -0.70 12.26 -3.75
N THR A 162 -1.76 11.50 -3.58
CA THR A 162 -2.19 11.01 -2.27
C THR A 162 -1.68 9.59 -2.06
N SER A 163 -1.00 9.37 -0.93
CA SER A 163 -0.50 8.06 -0.52
C SER A 163 -1.46 7.40 0.46
N THR A 164 -2.11 6.31 0.04
CA THR A 164 -3.05 5.50 0.82
C THR A 164 -2.48 4.09 1.06
N PRO A 165 -1.46 3.93 1.93
CA PRO A 165 -0.83 2.63 2.16
C PRO A 165 -1.77 1.68 2.91
N ASN A 166 -1.64 0.37 2.66
CA ASN A 166 -2.18 -0.60 3.60
C ASN A 166 -1.44 -0.47 4.94
N PHE A 167 -2.15 -0.72 6.03
CA PHE A 167 -1.58 -0.63 7.37
C PHE A 167 -2.02 -1.80 8.23
N VAL A 168 -1.10 -2.28 9.05
CA VAL A 168 -1.31 -3.43 9.92
C VAL A 168 -1.41 -2.94 11.36
N VAL A 169 -2.51 -3.24 12.02
CA VAL A 169 -2.74 -2.94 13.43
C VAL A 169 -2.42 -4.17 14.27
N GLU A 170 -1.45 -4.05 15.15
CA GLU A 170 -1.09 -5.04 16.15
C GLU A 170 -1.53 -4.57 17.55
N VAL A 171 -2.38 -5.36 18.20
CA VAL A 171 -2.81 -5.11 19.59
C VAL A 171 -2.26 -6.20 20.49
N THR A 172 -1.37 -5.79 21.41
CA THR A 172 -0.81 -6.65 22.46
C THR A 172 -1.35 -6.23 23.82
N LYS A 173 -1.75 -7.20 24.64
CA LYS A 173 -2.18 -6.96 26.03
C LYS A 173 -1.07 -7.36 27.01
N ASP A 174 -0.94 -6.63 28.12
CA ASP A 174 0.02 -6.93 29.16
C ASP A 174 -0.16 -8.37 29.69
N GLY A 175 0.92 -9.15 29.68
CA GLY A 175 0.92 -10.54 30.12
C GLY A 175 0.43 -11.56 29.07
N SER A 176 -0.03 -11.12 27.90
CA SER A 176 -0.31 -12.01 26.76
C SER A 176 0.98 -12.30 26.00
N LYS A 177 1.12 -13.55 25.53
CA LYS A 177 2.16 -13.95 24.55
C LYS A 177 1.70 -13.85 23.10
N LYS A 178 0.46 -13.40 22.90
CA LYS A 178 -0.17 -13.28 21.60
C LYS A 178 -0.58 -11.84 21.36
N ALA A 179 -0.41 -11.40 20.14
CA ALA A 179 -0.96 -10.17 19.59
C ALA A 179 -2.12 -10.50 18.64
N LEU A 180 -3.17 -9.70 18.68
CA LEU A 180 -4.19 -9.68 17.64
C LEU A 180 -3.67 -8.78 16.52
N VAL A 181 -3.64 -9.30 15.29
CA VAL A 181 -3.18 -8.57 14.12
C VAL A 181 -4.34 -8.40 13.14
N LEU A 182 -4.58 -7.17 12.72
CA LEU A 182 -5.60 -6.79 11.75
C LEU A 182 -4.91 -6.10 10.57
N ASP A 183 -5.04 -6.66 9.38
CA ASP A 183 -4.56 -6.06 8.13
C ASP A 183 -5.66 -5.18 7.55
N CYS A 184 -5.39 -3.88 7.43
CA CYS A 184 -6.33 -2.86 7.01
C CYS A 184 -5.91 -2.24 5.68
N HIS A 185 -6.89 -1.85 4.88
CA HIS A 185 -6.67 -1.20 3.59
C HIS A 185 -7.70 -0.12 3.33
N TYR A 186 -7.33 0.82 2.47
CA TYR A 186 -8.24 1.81 1.92
C TYR A 186 -8.95 1.17 0.71
N PRO A 187 -10.29 1.05 0.73
CA PRO A 187 -11.03 0.52 -0.40
C PRO A 187 -10.87 1.45 -1.61
N GLU A 188 -10.67 0.86 -2.79
CA GLU A 188 -10.52 1.64 -4.03
C GLU A 188 -11.88 2.27 -4.42
N ASP A 189 -12.99 1.53 -4.25
CA ASP A 189 -14.27 1.78 -4.95
C ASP A 189 -15.22 2.90 -4.44
N GLU A 190 -14.83 3.77 -3.48
CA GLU A 190 -15.81 4.66 -2.81
C GLU A 190 -15.57 6.18 -2.91
N ILE A 191 -14.81 6.66 -3.90
CA ILE A 191 -14.82 8.10 -4.24
C ILE A 191 -15.91 8.35 -5.28
N GLY A 192 -17.19 8.28 -4.89
CA GLY A 192 -18.28 8.61 -5.83
C GLY A 192 -19.70 8.17 -5.51
N GLN A 193 -19.99 7.56 -4.35
CA GLN A 193 -21.38 7.32 -3.94
C GLN A 193 -21.74 8.23 -2.77
N GLU A 194 -22.59 9.22 -3.08
CA GLU A 194 -23.27 10.11 -2.15
C GLU A 194 -24.17 9.31 -1.19
N ASP A 195 -23.58 8.71 -0.16
CA ASP A 195 -24.27 8.33 1.09
C ASP A 195 -23.34 8.72 2.27
N GLU A 196 -23.13 10.04 2.40
CA GLU A 196 -22.25 10.77 3.33
C GLU A 196 -22.46 10.53 4.85
N ALA A 197 -23.23 9.52 5.26
CA ALA A 197 -23.55 9.33 6.67
C ALA A 197 -22.68 8.27 7.39
N GLN A 198 -22.11 7.27 6.70
CA GLN A 198 -21.43 6.18 7.41
C GLN A 198 -20.58 5.21 6.55
N SER A 199 -19.86 5.68 5.52
CA SER A 199 -18.81 4.85 4.92
C SER A 199 -17.55 4.88 5.79
N ASP A 200 -17.01 3.70 6.08
CA ASP A 200 -15.73 3.58 6.77
C ASP A 200 -14.60 3.91 5.78
N ILE A 201 -13.66 4.76 6.20
CA ILE A 201 -12.56 5.24 5.33
C ILE A 201 -11.57 4.11 5.01
N PHE A 202 -11.51 3.11 5.88
CA PHE A 202 -10.71 1.90 5.71
C PHE A 202 -11.53 0.68 6.06
N SER A 203 -11.10 -0.48 5.57
CA SER A 203 -11.69 -1.76 5.92
C SER A 203 -10.65 -2.78 6.35
N ILE A 204 -11.06 -3.69 7.23
CA ILE A 204 -10.22 -4.80 7.68
C ILE A 204 -10.32 -5.91 6.63
N LYS A 205 -9.19 -6.37 6.09
CA LYS A 205 -9.11 -7.45 5.10
C LYS A 205 -8.87 -8.81 5.73
N GLU A 206 -7.95 -8.85 6.70
CA GLU A 206 -7.55 -10.08 7.35
C GLU A 206 -7.35 -9.88 8.85
N VAL A 207 -7.68 -10.91 9.64
CA VAL A 207 -7.48 -10.93 11.09
C VAL A 207 -6.79 -12.23 11.49
N SER A 208 -5.74 -12.13 12.30
CA SER A 208 -5.01 -13.30 12.80
C SER A 208 -4.48 -13.08 14.21
N PHE A 209 -4.01 -14.15 14.84
CA PHE A 209 -3.19 -14.04 16.04
C PHE A 209 -1.74 -14.34 15.71
N GLN A 210 -0.84 -13.47 16.12
CA GLN A 210 0.60 -13.68 16.06
C GLN A 210 1.18 -13.83 17.47
N SER A 211 2.34 -14.46 17.56
CA SER A 211 3.07 -14.64 18.81
C SER A 211 4.01 -13.46 19.00
N THR A 212 3.97 -12.83 20.18
CA THR A 212 4.79 -11.65 20.50
C THR A 212 6.27 -12.01 20.70
N ASP A 213 6.57 -13.29 20.95
CA ASP A 213 7.94 -13.79 21.18
C ASP A 213 8.69 -14.04 19.85
N ASP A 214 7.98 -14.11 18.72
CA ASP A 214 8.57 -14.38 17.40
C ASP A 214 8.79 -13.07 16.63
N SER A 215 9.96 -12.94 15.98
CA SER A 215 10.25 -11.77 15.13
C SER A 215 9.57 -11.83 13.77
N ASP A 216 9.25 -13.05 13.31
CA ASP A 216 8.85 -13.30 11.94
C ASP A 216 7.38 -13.73 11.88
N TRP A 217 6.71 -13.32 10.81
CA TRP A 217 5.33 -13.71 10.54
C TRP A 217 5.20 -15.23 10.37
N LYS A 218 4.24 -15.83 11.06
CA LYS A 218 3.96 -17.27 10.96
C LYS A 218 2.79 -17.53 10.02
N ASP A 219 3.11 -17.95 8.80
CA ASP A 219 2.14 -18.39 7.77
C ASP A 219 1.28 -19.58 8.19
N THR A 220 1.71 -20.32 9.23
CA THR A 220 0.97 -21.47 9.76
C THR A 220 -0.15 -21.07 10.73
N ASN A 221 -0.22 -19.80 11.14
CA ASN A 221 -1.31 -19.32 11.98
C ASN A 221 -2.58 -19.16 11.14
N TYR A 222 -3.72 -19.41 11.76
CA TYR A 222 -5.00 -19.22 11.09
C TYR A 222 -5.22 -17.72 10.85
N THR A 223 -5.45 -17.37 9.58
CA THR A 223 -5.81 -16.03 9.15
C THR A 223 -7.25 -16.06 8.64
N LEU A 224 -8.08 -15.21 9.22
CA LEU A 224 -9.47 -15.04 8.87
C LEU A 224 -9.58 -13.91 7.84
N ASN A 225 -10.04 -14.24 6.63
CA ASN A 225 -10.48 -13.23 5.67
C ASN A 225 -11.86 -12.72 6.06
N THR A 226 -12.08 -11.41 5.92
CA THR A 226 -13.29 -10.71 6.39
C THR A 226 -14.42 -10.66 5.35
N ASP A 227 -14.17 -10.97 4.07
CA ASP A 227 -15.15 -10.86 2.98
C ASP A 227 -16.39 -11.74 3.19
N SER A 228 -16.24 -12.85 3.92
CA SER A 228 -17.31 -13.80 4.25
C SER A 228 -17.71 -13.76 5.74
N LEU A 229 -17.28 -12.74 6.47
CA LEU A 229 -17.54 -12.62 7.89
C LEU A 229 -18.99 -12.21 8.16
N ASP A 230 -19.54 -12.65 9.29
CA ASP A 230 -20.81 -12.12 9.78
C ASP A 230 -20.65 -10.62 10.08
N TRP A 231 -21.58 -9.80 9.56
CA TRP A 231 -21.53 -8.35 9.66
C TRP A 231 -21.46 -7.87 11.12
N GLY A 232 -22.19 -8.51 12.05
CA GLY A 232 -22.17 -8.12 13.47
C GLY A 232 -20.81 -8.37 14.13
N LEU A 233 -20.07 -9.39 13.68
CA LEU A 233 -18.69 -9.61 14.13
C LEU A 233 -17.73 -8.59 13.51
N TYR A 234 -17.93 -8.21 12.25
CA TYR A 234 -17.15 -7.17 11.58
C TYR A 234 -17.31 -5.82 12.29
N ASP A 235 -18.54 -5.40 12.58
CA ASP A 235 -18.84 -4.16 13.30
C ASP A 235 -18.11 -4.12 14.66
N HIS A 236 -18.12 -5.23 15.40
CA HIS A 236 -17.39 -5.32 16.66
C HIS A 236 -15.86 -5.28 16.52
N LEU A 237 -15.30 -5.68 15.37
CA LEU A 237 -13.87 -5.50 15.10
C LEU A 237 -13.54 -4.03 14.81
N MET A 238 -14.41 -3.33 14.08
CA MET A 238 -14.28 -1.89 13.83
C MET A 238 -14.41 -1.09 15.12
N ASP A 239 -15.43 -1.37 15.94
CA ASP A 239 -15.59 -0.77 17.29
C ASP A 239 -14.34 -1.02 18.16
N PHE A 240 -13.78 -2.24 18.11
CA PHE A 240 -12.59 -2.60 18.86
C PHE A 240 -11.35 -1.77 18.46
N LEU A 241 -11.21 -1.45 17.17
CA LEU A 241 -10.17 -0.55 16.65
C LEU A 241 -10.44 0.91 17.07
N ALA A 242 -11.68 1.38 16.92
CA ALA A 242 -12.08 2.74 17.28
C ALA A 242 -11.87 3.04 18.77
N ASP A 243 -12.21 2.11 19.66
CA ASP A 243 -11.95 2.21 21.11
C ASP A 243 -10.45 2.39 21.45
N ARG A 244 -9.56 1.97 20.52
CA ARG A 244 -8.10 2.10 20.62
C ARG A 244 -7.55 3.30 19.85
N GLY A 245 -8.42 4.11 19.28
CA GLY A 245 -8.12 5.30 18.47
C GLY A 245 -7.57 4.98 17.09
N VAL A 246 -7.96 3.82 16.53
CA VAL A 246 -7.84 3.53 15.10
C VAL A 246 -9.24 3.65 14.51
N ASP A 247 -9.64 4.88 14.23
CA ASP A 247 -10.94 5.27 13.69
C ASP A 247 -10.77 6.02 12.35
N ASN A 248 -11.85 6.55 11.79
CA ASN A 248 -11.81 7.30 10.53
C ASN A 248 -10.92 8.56 10.62
N THR A 249 -10.89 9.24 11.77
CA THR A 249 -9.99 10.39 11.97
C THR A 249 -8.52 9.96 11.93
N PHE A 250 -8.19 8.83 12.55
CA PHE A 250 -6.86 8.23 12.43
C PHE A 250 -6.52 7.88 10.97
N ALA A 251 -7.46 7.31 10.23
CA ALA A 251 -7.24 6.92 8.85
C ALA A 251 -6.96 8.13 7.93
N ASP A 252 -7.68 9.25 8.12
CA ASP A 252 -7.41 10.50 7.40
C ASP A 252 -6.02 11.07 7.73
N GLU A 253 -5.69 11.14 9.03
CA GLU A 253 -4.38 11.63 9.47
C GLU A 253 -3.23 10.74 8.96
N LEU A 254 -3.48 9.44 8.82
CA LEU A 254 -2.50 8.48 8.29
C LEU A 254 -2.22 8.73 6.82
N VAL A 255 -3.23 9.07 6.01
CA VAL A 255 -3.07 9.44 4.60
C VAL A 255 -2.19 10.69 4.47
N GLU A 256 -2.48 11.72 5.27
CA GLU A 256 -1.69 12.96 5.30
C GLU A 256 -0.24 12.69 5.71
N LEU A 257 -0.03 11.91 6.78
CA LEU A 257 1.30 11.53 7.25
C LEU A 257 2.06 10.72 6.20
N SER A 258 1.41 9.73 5.60
CA SER A 258 2.02 8.87 4.59
C SER A 258 2.39 9.66 3.34
N THR A 259 1.54 10.60 2.92
CA THR A 259 1.81 11.47 1.77
C THR A 259 3.00 12.38 2.03
N ALA A 260 3.10 12.95 3.23
CA ALA A 260 4.26 13.75 3.62
C ALA A 260 5.56 12.92 3.68
N LEU A 261 5.50 11.68 4.19
CA LEU A 261 6.63 10.76 4.25
C LEU A 261 7.08 10.32 2.85
N GLU A 262 6.14 9.98 1.97
CA GLU A 262 6.42 9.62 0.57
C GLU A 262 7.18 10.75 -0.12
N HIS A 263 6.66 11.98 -0.04
CA HIS A 263 7.28 13.10 -0.76
C HIS A 263 8.69 13.42 -0.22
N GLN A 264 8.87 13.31 1.10
CA GLN A 264 10.19 13.49 1.72
C GLN A 264 11.19 12.42 1.27
N GLU A 265 10.79 11.16 1.21
CA GLU A 265 11.65 10.06 0.76
C GLU A 265 11.90 10.11 -0.75
N TYR A 266 10.94 10.59 -1.56
CA TYR A 266 11.14 10.84 -2.98
C TYR A 266 12.22 11.89 -3.24
N ILE A 267 12.18 13.01 -2.53
CA ILE A 267 13.24 14.04 -2.61
C ILE A 267 14.60 13.46 -2.22
N THR A 268 14.64 12.67 -1.14
CA THR A 268 15.87 12.01 -0.67
C THR A 268 16.41 11.03 -1.72
N PHE A 269 15.52 10.25 -2.34
CA PHE A 269 15.86 9.35 -3.43
C PHE A 269 16.46 10.09 -4.63
N LEU A 270 15.90 11.23 -5.03
CA LEU A 270 16.47 12.06 -6.11
C LEU A 270 17.86 12.60 -5.75
N GLU A 271 18.08 12.98 -4.49
CA GLU A 271 19.38 13.44 -3.99
C GLU A 271 20.43 12.33 -4.02
N ASP A 272 20.07 11.12 -3.57
CA ASP A 272 20.94 9.95 -3.60
C ASP A 272 21.22 9.49 -5.03
N LEU A 273 20.21 9.48 -5.89
CA LEU A 273 20.35 9.16 -7.31
C LEU A 273 21.30 10.14 -8.00
N LYS A 274 21.18 11.44 -7.71
CA LYS A 274 22.12 12.45 -8.19
C LYS A 274 23.53 12.19 -7.66
N GLY A 275 23.66 11.86 -6.38
CA GLY A 275 24.95 11.50 -5.75
C GLY A 275 25.61 10.32 -6.45
N PHE A 276 24.83 9.29 -6.75
CA PHE A 276 25.26 8.10 -7.48
C PHE A 276 25.72 8.42 -8.90
N VAL A 277 24.90 9.12 -9.70
CA VAL A 277 25.25 9.50 -11.09
C VAL A 277 26.48 10.41 -11.15
N LYS A 278 26.69 11.24 -10.12
CA LYS A 278 27.87 12.10 -10.03
C LYS A 278 29.15 11.34 -9.64
N SER A 279 29.03 10.23 -8.91
CA SER A 279 30.17 9.45 -8.42
C SER A 279 30.83 8.65 -9.54
N GLN A 280 32.17 8.64 -9.54
CA GLN A 280 33.04 7.95 -10.51
C GLN A 280 34.27 7.36 -9.82
#